data_AF-A0A1C3UY55-F1
#
_entry.id   AF-A0A1C3UY55-F1
#
_cell.length_a   1.000
_cell.length_b   1.000
_cell.length_c   1.000
_cell.angle_alpha   90.00
_cell.angle_beta   90.00
_cell.angle_gamma   90.00
#
_symmetry.space_group_name_H-M   'P 1'
#
loop_
_entity.id
_entity.type
_entity.pdbx_description
1 polymer ?
#
loop_
_entity_poly.entity_id
_entity_poly.type
_entity_poly.pdbx_seq_one_letter_code
_entity_poly.pdbx_strand_id
1 'polypeptide(L)'
;MKSARLNRLFGVSGNCFDVAIDHGMFNERTFLAGIEDMRTAIRVIADAAPDAIQLPPGTAPILQAIPGKHRPALVLRTDIANIYGNPLPSALFSEMIDRGVEQAVALDAACVVVNLLMLPDQPEVYRACVRNVNSLKRECEIYGMPLMVEPLVMQDNSKGAYMVDGAIDKILPLVRQAAELGADIIKADPCDNVQEYHRVIEIAQGLPVLVRGGGRVSDQEILSRTKQLMEQGARGIVYGRNVIQHNNPAGMTRALMAIVHEEASVEDASRHLA
;
A
#
# COMPACT_ATOMS: atom_id res chain seq x y z
N MET A 1 -12.35 -16.69 10.03
CA MET A 1 -11.29 -16.34 11.00
C MET A 1 -10.21 -15.56 10.27
N LYS A 2 -9.98 -14.29 10.62
CA LYS A 2 -9.02 -13.40 9.92
C LYS A 2 -7.55 -13.74 10.19
N SER A 3 -7.25 -14.29 11.37
CA SER A 3 -5.87 -14.56 11.82
C SER A 3 -5.09 -15.47 10.87
N ALA A 4 -5.71 -16.49 10.27
CA ALA A 4 -5.03 -17.36 9.31
C ALA A 4 -4.55 -16.60 8.05
N ARG A 5 -5.29 -15.57 7.61
CA ARG A 5 -4.89 -14.73 6.48
C ARG A 5 -3.82 -13.71 6.90
N LEU A 6 -3.95 -13.12 8.08
CA LEU A 6 -2.94 -12.22 8.64
C LEU A 6 -1.60 -12.95 8.84
N ASN A 7 -1.61 -14.20 9.33
CA ASN A 7 -0.38 -15.01 9.49
C ASN A 7 0.27 -15.43 8.16
N ARG A 8 -0.45 -15.32 7.03
CA ARG A 8 0.13 -15.48 5.68
C ARG A 8 0.69 -14.17 5.13
N LEU A 9 0.15 -13.04 5.58
CA LEU A 9 0.52 -11.71 5.11
C LEU A 9 1.73 -11.15 5.88
N PHE A 10 1.79 -11.35 7.19
CA PHE A 10 2.91 -10.91 8.02
C PHE A 10 3.91 -12.04 8.18
N GLY A 11 5.19 -11.72 7.99
CA GLY A 11 6.30 -12.65 8.20
C GLY A 11 6.47 -13.03 9.68
N VAL A 12 7.39 -13.95 9.96
CA VAL A 12 7.63 -14.47 11.33
C VAL A 12 8.07 -13.37 12.31
N SER A 13 8.73 -12.31 11.81
CA SER A 13 9.09 -11.13 12.61
C SER A 13 7.88 -10.31 13.08
N GLY A 14 6.68 -10.60 12.54
CA GLY A 14 5.47 -9.81 12.76
C GLY A 14 5.41 -8.54 11.89
N ASN A 15 6.30 -8.40 10.92
CA ASN A 15 6.34 -7.30 9.95
C ASN A 15 5.91 -7.76 8.55
N CYS A 16 5.58 -6.82 7.67
CA CYS A 16 5.12 -7.09 6.31
C CYS A 16 5.76 -6.11 5.30
N PHE A 17 6.38 -6.63 4.24
CA PHE A 17 6.67 -5.88 3.04
C PHE A 17 5.71 -6.28 1.92
N ASP A 18 4.78 -5.37 1.60
CA ASP A 18 3.87 -5.47 0.47
C ASP A 18 4.38 -4.62 -0.72
N VAL A 19 4.57 -5.24 -1.89
CA VAL A 19 4.97 -4.51 -3.10
C VAL A 19 3.73 -4.17 -3.92
N ALA A 20 3.39 -2.89 -4.01
CA ALA A 20 2.22 -2.43 -4.76
C ALA A 20 2.49 -2.33 -6.26
N ILE A 21 1.69 -3.02 -7.07
CA ILE A 21 1.76 -3.03 -8.54
C ILE A 21 0.35 -2.85 -9.14
N ASP A 22 -0.46 -2.00 -8.52
CA ASP A 22 -1.86 -1.73 -8.89
C ASP A 22 -2.09 -0.39 -9.59
N HIS A 23 -1.02 0.37 -9.82
CA HIS A 23 -1.09 1.74 -10.31
C HIS A 23 -1.76 1.88 -11.69
N GLY A 24 -1.68 0.86 -12.55
CA GLY A 24 -2.28 0.90 -13.89
C GLY A 24 -3.81 1.05 -13.89
N MET A 25 -4.47 0.70 -12.78
CA MET A 25 -5.93 0.84 -12.62
C MET A 25 -6.39 2.30 -12.57
N PHE A 26 -5.50 3.26 -12.27
CA PHE A 26 -5.85 4.67 -12.11
C PHE A 26 -5.82 5.50 -13.41
N ASN A 27 -5.57 4.87 -14.56
CA ASN A 27 -5.55 5.54 -15.87
C ASN A 27 -4.58 6.75 -15.93
N GLU A 28 -3.37 6.59 -15.37
CA GLU A 28 -2.36 7.64 -15.33
C GLU A 28 -1.04 7.17 -15.96
N ARG A 29 -0.62 7.83 -17.05
CA ARG A 29 0.53 7.41 -17.87
C ARG A 29 1.83 7.40 -17.06
N THR A 30 2.01 8.38 -16.17
CA THR A 30 3.24 8.50 -15.36
C THR A 30 3.43 7.34 -14.38
N PHE A 31 2.40 6.53 -14.16
CA PHE A 31 2.47 5.34 -13.30
C PHE A 31 2.83 4.05 -14.03
N LEU A 32 2.84 4.05 -15.37
CA LEU A 32 2.99 2.82 -16.16
C LEU A 32 4.45 2.34 -16.29
N ALA A 33 5.43 3.20 -16.02
CA ALA A 33 6.84 2.82 -16.10
C ALA A 33 7.14 1.64 -15.16
N GLY A 34 7.71 0.58 -15.71
CA GLY A 34 8.06 -0.67 -15.01
C GLY A 34 6.93 -1.70 -14.93
N ILE A 35 5.72 -1.36 -15.40
CA ILE A 35 4.53 -2.23 -15.35
C ILE A 35 3.83 -2.37 -16.70
N GLU A 36 4.50 -1.99 -17.79
CA GLU A 36 3.99 -2.13 -19.16
C GLU A 36 3.70 -3.60 -19.50
N ASP A 37 4.54 -4.52 -19.00
CA ASP A 37 4.31 -5.96 -19.00
C ASP A 37 4.16 -6.48 -17.57
N MET A 38 2.90 -6.65 -17.16
CA MET A 38 2.56 -7.16 -15.83
C MET A 38 3.06 -8.58 -15.56
N ARG A 39 3.24 -9.44 -16.57
CA ARG A 39 3.77 -10.80 -16.35
C ARG A 39 5.23 -10.75 -15.93
N THR A 40 6.01 -9.92 -16.62
CA THR A 40 7.41 -9.70 -16.30
C THR A 40 7.55 -8.98 -14.95
N ALA A 41 6.81 -7.89 -14.75
CA ALA A 41 6.82 -7.12 -13.49
C ALA A 41 6.48 -7.98 -12.26
N ILE A 42 5.37 -8.72 -12.30
CA ILE A 42 4.95 -9.59 -11.19
C ILE A 42 5.97 -10.70 -10.95
N ARG A 43 6.52 -11.31 -12.01
CA ARG A 43 7.50 -12.41 -11.83
C ARG A 43 8.80 -11.92 -11.20
N VAL A 44 9.35 -10.79 -11.67
CA VAL A 44 10.58 -10.21 -11.09
C VAL A 44 10.41 -9.94 -9.59
N ILE A 45 9.27 -9.39 -9.18
CA ILE A 45 8.99 -9.11 -7.77
C ILE A 45 8.71 -10.40 -7.00
N ALA A 46 7.92 -11.33 -7.55
CA ALA A 46 7.62 -12.60 -6.89
C ALA A 46 8.89 -13.45 -6.65
N ASP A 47 9.83 -13.45 -7.61
CA ASP A 47 11.11 -14.15 -7.48
C ASP A 47 12.01 -13.50 -6.41
N ALA A 48 11.82 -12.21 -6.11
CA ALA A 48 12.48 -11.52 -5.02
C ALA A 48 11.83 -11.75 -3.64
N ALA A 49 10.70 -12.47 -3.61
CA ALA A 49 10.00 -12.97 -2.44
C ALA A 49 9.68 -11.94 -1.34
N PRO A 50 8.99 -10.82 -1.65
CA PRO A 50 8.36 -10.02 -0.61
C PRO A 50 7.23 -10.83 0.07
N ASP A 51 6.74 -10.37 1.22
CA ASP A 51 5.63 -11.06 1.90
C ASP A 51 4.34 -11.01 1.07
N ALA A 52 4.11 -9.87 0.41
CA ALA A 52 2.92 -9.67 -0.41
C ALA A 52 3.16 -8.85 -1.67
N ILE A 53 2.24 -8.99 -2.62
CA ILE A 53 2.11 -8.11 -3.77
C ILE A 53 0.67 -7.62 -3.85
N GLN A 54 0.49 -6.30 -3.83
CA GLN A 54 -0.79 -5.65 -4.00
C GLN A 54 -1.13 -5.49 -5.49
N LEU A 55 -2.26 -6.06 -5.92
CA LEU A 55 -2.70 -6.10 -7.32
C LEU A 55 -4.20 -5.79 -7.47
N PRO A 56 -4.63 -5.25 -8.61
CA PRO A 56 -6.03 -5.13 -9.00
C PRO A 56 -6.56 -6.47 -9.52
N PRO A 57 -7.89 -6.65 -9.59
CA PRO A 57 -8.50 -7.93 -10.01
C PRO A 57 -8.07 -8.39 -11.42
N GLY A 58 -7.79 -7.46 -12.33
CA GLY A 58 -7.42 -7.81 -13.71
C GLY A 58 -6.05 -8.49 -13.83
N THR A 59 -5.11 -8.22 -12.93
CA THR A 59 -3.73 -8.74 -12.98
C THR A 59 -3.41 -9.70 -11.85
N ALA A 60 -4.21 -9.74 -10.78
CA ALA A 60 -4.11 -10.72 -9.71
C ALA A 60 -4.02 -12.20 -10.18
N PRO A 61 -4.74 -12.65 -11.24
CA PRO A 61 -4.59 -14.02 -11.76
C PRO A 61 -3.18 -14.36 -12.23
N ILE A 62 -2.37 -13.37 -12.63
CA ILE A 62 -0.98 -13.59 -13.06
C ILE A 62 -0.13 -14.08 -11.88
N LEU A 63 -0.26 -13.43 -10.71
CA LEU A 63 0.39 -13.87 -9.47
C LEU A 63 -0.12 -15.25 -9.07
N GLN A 64 -1.44 -15.45 -9.06
CA GLN A 64 -2.06 -16.70 -8.63
C GLN A 64 -1.71 -17.91 -9.51
N ALA A 65 -1.34 -17.69 -10.77
CA ALA A 65 -0.85 -18.73 -11.66
C ALA A 65 0.56 -19.24 -11.31
N ILE A 66 1.31 -18.54 -10.45
CA ILE A 66 2.63 -19.01 -9.97
C ILE A 66 2.41 -20.20 -9.02
N PRO A 67 2.99 -21.39 -9.31
CA PRO A 67 2.79 -22.57 -8.50
C PRO A 67 3.62 -22.53 -7.22
N GLY A 68 3.17 -23.26 -6.20
CA GLY A 68 3.91 -23.49 -4.97
C GLY A 68 3.48 -22.59 -3.81
N LYS A 69 3.87 -23.02 -2.60
CA LYS A 69 3.48 -22.39 -1.33
C LYS A 69 4.28 -21.13 -0.99
N HIS A 70 5.36 -20.86 -1.72
CA HIS A 70 6.27 -19.74 -1.48
C HIS A 70 5.93 -18.49 -2.29
N ARG A 71 4.86 -18.54 -3.09
CA ARG A 71 4.33 -17.36 -3.79
C ARG A 71 3.94 -16.30 -2.75
N PRO A 72 4.30 -15.02 -2.95
CA PRO A 72 3.83 -13.93 -2.08
C PRO A 72 2.32 -13.90 -1.92
N ALA A 73 1.86 -13.43 -0.76
CA ALA A 73 0.45 -13.22 -0.52
C ALA A 73 -0.13 -12.16 -1.47
N LEU A 74 -1.40 -12.32 -1.85
CA LEU A 74 -2.11 -11.31 -2.63
C LEU A 74 -2.83 -10.35 -1.68
N VAL A 75 -2.55 -9.05 -1.84
CA VAL A 75 -3.40 -7.97 -1.34
C VAL A 75 -4.24 -7.44 -2.50
N LEU A 76 -5.56 -7.58 -2.47
CA LEU A 76 -6.41 -7.18 -3.59
C LEU A 76 -6.86 -5.72 -3.44
N ARG A 77 -6.56 -4.87 -4.42
CA ARG A 77 -7.13 -3.53 -4.52
C ARG A 77 -8.60 -3.60 -4.89
N THR A 78 -9.47 -2.99 -4.07
CA THR A 78 -10.93 -3.08 -4.25
C THR A 78 -11.61 -1.79 -4.68
N ASP A 79 -10.88 -0.69 -4.82
CA ASP A 79 -11.42 0.59 -5.26
C ASP A 79 -10.55 1.30 -6.30
N ILE A 80 -11.20 2.15 -7.10
CA ILE A 80 -10.61 3.01 -8.11
C ILE A 80 -10.96 4.47 -7.82
N ALA A 81 -10.07 5.38 -8.21
CA ALA A 81 -10.32 6.81 -8.20
C ALA A 81 -9.64 7.49 -9.39
N ASN A 82 -10.15 8.62 -9.86
CA ASN A 82 -9.58 9.40 -10.97
C ASN A 82 -8.85 10.68 -10.47
N ILE A 83 -8.18 10.58 -9.32
CA ILE A 83 -7.63 11.72 -8.59
C ILE A 83 -6.16 12.04 -8.92
N TYR A 84 -5.50 11.28 -9.80
CA TYR A 84 -4.04 11.39 -10.01
C TYR A 84 -3.63 12.14 -11.29
N GLY A 85 -4.58 12.41 -12.20
CA GLY A 85 -4.29 13.03 -13.49
C GLY A 85 -3.98 14.53 -13.40
N ASN A 86 -3.33 15.06 -14.44
CA ASN A 86 -3.12 16.50 -14.61
C ASN A 86 -3.34 16.91 -16.09
N PRO A 87 -4.37 17.71 -16.42
CA PRO A 87 -5.36 18.28 -15.50
C PRO A 87 -6.30 17.21 -14.91
N LEU A 88 -6.94 17.54 -13.77
CA LEU A 88 -7.99 16.69 -13.21
C LEU A 88 -9.28 16.78 -14.03
N PRO A 89 -10.07 15.68 -14.12
CA PRO A 89 -11.41 15.73 -14.69
C PRO A 89 -12.33 16.69 -13.90
N SER A 90 -13.40 17.16 -14.54
CA SER A 90 -14.37 18.07 -13.90
C SER A 90 -15.18 17.43 -12.77
N ALA A 91 -15.23 16.11 -12.72
CA ALA A 91 -15.87 15.34 -11.65
C ALA A 91 -14.91 14.24 -11.19
N LEU A 92 -14.64 14.22 -9.88
CA LEU A 92 -13.81 13.20 -9.24
C LEU A 92 -14.69 12.13 -8.60
N PHE A 93 -14.18 10.91 -8.54
CA PHE A 93 -14.87 9.77 -7.95
C PHE A 93 -13.92 8.89 -7.14
N SER A 94 -14.52 8.12 -6.23
CA SER A 94 -13.95 6.92 -5.63
C SER A 94 -15.02 5.85 -5.66
N GLU A 95 -14.75 4.73 -6.32
CA GLU A 95 -15.72 3.68 -6.58
C GLU A 95 -15.15 2.30 -6.24
N MET A 96 -16.00 1.44 -5.71
CA MET A 96 -15.68 0.04 -5.45
C MET A 96 -15.77 -0.78 -6.73
N ILE A 97 -14.89 -1.78 -6.86
CA ILE A 97 -15.14 -2.89 -7.78
C ILE A 97 -16.34 -3.70 -7.29
N ASP A 98 -17.11 -4.26 -8.21
CA ASP A 98 -18.26 -5.08 -7.86
C ASP A 98 -17.84 -6.34 -7.09
N ARG A 99 -18.52 -6.65 -5.98
CA ARG A 99 -18.29 -7.85 -5.15
C ARG A 99 -16.81 -8.09 -4.79
N GLY A 100 -16.10 -7.03 -4.39
CA GLY A 100 -14.65 -7.06 -4.18
C GLY A 100 -14.15 -8.15 -3.22
N VAL A 101 -14.86 -8.42 -2.12
CA VAL A 101 -14.46 -9.48 -1.17
C VAL A 101 -14.65 -10.87 -1.74
N GLU A 102 -15.70 -11.07 -2.55
CA GLU A 102 -15.94 -12.36 -3.19
C GLU A 102 -14.86 -12.67 -4.25
N GLN A 103 -14.47 -11.66 -5.02
CA GLN A 103 -13.32 -11.77 -5.92
C GLN A 103 -12.04 -12.08 -5.15
N ALA A 104 -11.81 -11.42 -4.00
CA ALA A 104 -10.68 -11.68 -3.13
C ALA A 104 -10.66 -13.13 -2.60
N VAL A 105 -11.82 -13.68 -2.21
CA VAL A 105 -11.94 -15.08 -1.80
C VAL A 105 -11.64 -16.02 -2.97
N ALA A 106 -12.21 -15.77 -4.15
CA ALA A 106 -11.98 -16.58 -5.34
C ALA A 106 -10.51 -16.57 -5.80
N LEU A 107 -9.82 -15.45 -5.58
CA LEU A 107 -8.41 -15.26 -5.90
C LEU A 107 -7.46 -15.63 -4.74
N ASP A 108 -7.94 -16.25 -3.65
CA ASP A 108 -7.13 -16.58 -2.47
C ASP A 108 -6.28 -15.38 -1.95
N ALA A 109 -6.89 -14.19 -1.89
CA ALA A 109 -6.26 -13.03 -1.29
C ALA A 109 -6.12 -13.19 0.22
N ALA A 110 -5.01 -12.69 0.76
CA ALA A 110 -4.78 -12.60 2.19
C ALA A 110 -5.41 -11.34 2.80
N CYS A 111 -5.59 -10.28 2.01
CA CYS A 111 -6.17 -9.02 2.45
C CYS A 111 -6.79 -8.27 1.27
N VAL A 112 -7.75 -7.39 1.56
CA VAL A 112 -8.24 -6.39 0.61
C VAL A 112 -7.85 -4.99 1.06
N VAL A 113 -7.65 -4.07 0.11
CA VAL A 113 -7.29 -2.69 0.40
C VAL A 113 -8.22 -1.70 -0.30
N VAL A 114 -8.61 -0.66 0.45
CA VAL A 114 -9.49 0.43 0.00
C VAL A 114 -8.92 1.79 0.42
N ASN A 115 -9.06 2.82 -0.42
CA ASN A 115 -8.63 4.16 -0.05
C ASN A 115 -9.64 4.88 0.85
N LEU A 116 -9.11 5.72 1.73
CA LEU A 116 -9.83 6.79 2.41
C LEU A 116 -9.19 8.12 2.03
N LEU A 117 -9.73 8.76 0.99
CA LEU A 117 -9.11 9.94 0.38
C LEU A 117 -9.65 11.24 0.97
N MET A 118 -8.75 12.16 1.35
CA MET A 118 -9.05 13.52 1.76
C MET A 118 -8.35 14.50 0.82
N LEU A 119 -9.14 15.23 0.02
CA LEU A 119 -8.65 16.20 -0.97
C LEU A 119 -9.25 17.57 -0.69
N PRO A 120 -8.54 18.68 -0.99
CA PRO A 120 -9.09 20.03 -0.91
C PRO A 120 -10.33 20.18 -1.79
N ASP A 121 -11.42 20.70 -1.22
CA ASP A 121 -12.68 21.01 -1.93
C ASP A 121 -13.32 19.83 -2.71
N GLN A 122 -13.15 18.59 -2.23
CA GLN A 122 -13.78 17.40 -2.82
C GLN A 122 -14.59 16.57 -1.80
N PRO A 123 -15.63 17.14 -1.16
CA PRO A 123 -16.38 16.46 -0.11
C PRO A 123 -17.11 15.20 -0.60
N GLU A 124 -17.48 15.13 -1.89
CA GLU A 124 -18.15 13.99 -2.50
C GLU A 124 -17.23 12.76 -2.58
N VAL A 125 -15.95 12.96 -2.93
CA VAL A 125 -14.95 11.88 -2.99
C VAL A 125 -14.71 11.32 -1.60
N TYR A 126 -14.53 12.18 -0.60
CA TYR A 126 -14.36 11.77 0.79
C TYR A 126 -15.60 11.00 1.30
N ARG A 127 -16.81 11.51 1.01
CA ARG A 127 -18.07 10.82 1.35
C ARG A 127 -18.17 9.46 0.68
N ALA A 128 -17.76 9.33 -0.58
CA ALA A 128 -17.72 8.07 -1.30
C ALA A 128 -16.76 7.08 -0.64
N CYS A 129 -15.55 7.51 -0.27
CA CYS A 129 -14.58 6.67 0.43
C CYS A 129 -15.14 6.14 1.77
N VAL A 130 -15.76 6.99 2.59
CA VAL A 130 -16.38 6.55 3.85
C VAL A 130 -17.49 5.52 3.62
N ARG A 131 -18.29 5.67 2.55
CA ARG A 131 -19.29 4.66 2.17
C ARG A 131 -18.63 3.35 1.73
N ASN A 132 -17.56 3.44 0.92
CA ASN A 132 -16.81 2.29 0.41
C ASN A 132 -16.23 1.47 1.56
N VAL A 133 -15.56 2.11 2.53
CA VAL A 133 -15.02 1.45 3.73
C VAL A 133 -16.13 0.76 4.54
N ASN A 134 -17.26 1.45 4.81
CA ASN A 134 -18.37 0.89 5.58
C ASN A 134 -19.01 -0.34 4.91
N SER A 135 -19.22 -0.28 3.59
CA SER A 135 -19.77 -1.41 2.82
C SER A 135 -18.80 -2.58 2.82
N LEU A 136 -17.52 -2.32 2.52
CA LEU A 136 -16.49 -3.34 2.41
C LEU A 136 -16.22 -4.03 3.76
N LYS A 137 -16.21 -3.27 4.86
CA LYS A 137 -16.03 -3.82 6.21
C LYS A 137 -17.06 -4.88 6.55
N ARG A 138 -18.34 -4.65 6.23
CA ARG A 138 -19.41 -5.64 6.43
C ARG A 138 -19.10 -6.94 5.69
N GLU A 139 -18.74 -6.86 4.41
CA GLU A 139 -18.40 -8.05 3.62
C GLU A 139 -17.16 -8.76 4.18
N CYS A 140 -16.14 -8.00 4.59
CA CYS A 140 -14.94 -8.53 5.22
C CYS A 140 -15.24 -9.34 6.48
N GLU A 141 -16.20 -8.91 7.31
CA GLU A 141 -16.63 -9.71 8.48
C GLU A 141 -17.34 -11.01 8.08
N ILE A 142 -18.21 -10.98 7.07
CA ILE A 142 -18.93 -12.16 6.59
C ILE A 142 -17.95 -13.24 6.09
N TYR A 143 -16.93 -12.85 5.31
CA TYR A 143 -15.97 -13.78 4.72
C TYR A 143 -14.69 -13.97 5.56
N GLY A 144 -14.57 -13.27 6.69
CA GLY A 144 -13.36 -13.23 7.50
C GLY A 144 -12.13 -12.74 6.74
N MET A 145 -12.30 -11.78 5.82
CA MET A 145 -11.23 -11.16 5.04
C MET A 145 -10.63 -9.96 5.82
N PRO A 146 -9.31 -9.88 6.01
CA PRO A 146 -8.67 -8.68 6.54
C PRO A 146 -8.87 -7.46 5.64
N LEU A 147 -9.21 -6.33 6.25
CA LEU A 147 -9.37 -5.04 5.59
C LEU A 147 -8.19 -4.13 5.91
N MET A 148 -7.42 -3.78 4.89
CA MET A 148 -6.47 -2.68 4.93
C MET A 148 -7.18 -1.40 4.46
N VAL A 149 -7.11 -0.34 5.27
CA VAL A 149 -7.59 0.99 4.86
C VAL A 149 -6.38 1.88 4.60
N GLU A 150 -6.42 2.57 3.47
CA GLU A 150 -5.36 3.44 2.98
C GLU A 150 -5.79 4.91 3.09
N PRO A 151 -5.63 5.54 4.27
CA PRO A 151 -5.90 6.96 4.45
C PRO A 151 -4.84 7.82 3.76
N LEU A 152 -5.28 8.67 2.82
CA LEU A 152 -4.41 9.57 2.07
C LEU A 152 -4.93 11.00 2.16
N VAL A 153 -4.08 11.90 2.65
CA VAL A 153 -4.30 13.34 2.57
C VAL A 153 -3.54 13.84 1.36
N MET A 154 -4.20 14.60 0.52
CA MET A 154 -3.66 15.03 -0.76
C MET A 154 -3.57 16.55 -0.83
N GLN A 155 -2.60 17.05 -1.61
CA GLN A 155 -2.49 18.47 -1.95
C GLN A 155 -3.45 18.83 -3.09
N ASP A 156 -3.60 20.13 -3.35
CA ASP A 156 -4.23 20.59 -4.59
C ASP A 156 -3.36 20.23 -5.82
N ASN A 157 -3.97 20.27 -7.00
CA ASN A 157 -3.27 20.01 -8.27
C ASN A 157 -2.69 21.29 -8.91
N SER A 158 -2.65 22.42 -8.18
CA SER A 158 -2.26 23.72 -8.74
C SER A 158 -0.79 23.80 -9.16
N LYS A 159 0.06 22.97 -8.55
CA LYS A 159 1.51 22.92 -8.80
C LYS A 159 1.96 21.77 -9.69
N GLY A 160 1.03 21.03 -10.31
CA GLY A 160 1.34 19.92 -11.21
C GLY A 160 0.83 18.58 -10.70
N ALA A 161 1.59 17.51 -10.96
CA ALA A 161 1.19 16.15 -10.63
C ALA A 161 0.86 16.00 -9.14
N TYR A 162 -0.23 15.29 -8.88
CA TYR A 162 -0.89 15.15 -7.59
C TYR A 162 0.04 14.64 -6.48
N MET A 163 0.27 15.46 -5.45
CA MET A 163 1.18 15.15 -4.34
C MET A 163 0.41 14.84 -3.05
N VAL A 164 1.02 14.01 -2.20
CA VAL A 164 0.54 13.75 -0.84
C VAL A 164 0.80 14.98 0.03
N ASP A 165 -0.13 15.33 0.91
CA ASP A 165 0.06 16.34 1.95
C ASP A 165 0.61 15.68 3.21
N GLY A 166 1.90 15.91 3.48
CA GLY A 166 2.61 15.32 4.62
C GLY A 166 2.33 16.00 5.96
N ALA A 167 1.40 16.97 6.03
CA ALA A 167 1.06 17.67 7.26
C ALA A 167 0.44 16.71 8.29
N ILE A 168 1.17 16.46 9.38
CA ILE A 168 0.80 15.47 10.39
C ILE A 168 -0.58 15.72 11.00
N ASP A 169 -0.95 16.98 11.24
CA ASP A 169 -2.24 17.34 11.82
C ASP A 169 -3.43 17.00 10.92
N LYS A 170 -3.21 16.79 9.63
CA LYS A 170 -4.22 16.27 8.69
C LYS A 170 -4.19 14.74 8.62
N ILE A 171 -3.02 14.12 8.72
CA ILE A 171 -2.84 12.67 8.65
C ILE A 171 -3.44 11.98 9.88
N LEU A 172 -3.16 12.46 11.09
CA LEU A 172 -3.59 11.85 12.34
C LEU A 172 -5.12 11.61 12.43
N PRO A 173 -6.00 12.60 12.18
CA PRO A 173 -7.44 12.37 12.24
C PRO A 173 -7.95 11.40 11.17
N LEU A 174 -7.36 11.39 9.97
CA LEU A 174 -7.77 10.48 8.89
C LEU A 174 -7.37 9.03 9.20
N VAL A 175 -6.17 8.82 9.76
CA VAL A 175 -5.73 7.52 10.26
C VAL A 175 -6.61 7.03 11.40
N ARG A 176 -6.94 7.91 12.37
CA ARG A 176 -7.87 7.56 13.45
C ARG A 176 -9.23 7.15 12.90
N GLN A 177 -9.74 7.89 11.92
CA GLN A 177 -11.02 7.55 11.28
C GLN A 177 -10.96 6.18 10.60
N ALA A 178 -9.89 5.86 9.88
CA ALA A 178 -9.71 4.54 9.27
C ALA A 178 -9.74 3.41 10.32
N ALA A 179 -9.08 3.58 11.47
CA ALA A 179 -9.11 2.63 12.57
C ALA A 179 -10.54 2.45 13.13
N GLU A 180 -11.23 3.55 13.42
CA GLU A 180 -12.60 3.53 13.99
C GLU A 180 -13.67 3.03 13.00
N LEU A 181 -13.45 3.17 11.69
CA LEU A 181 -14.27 2.54 10.66
C LEU A 181 -14.05 1.01 10.57
N GLY A 182 -13.08 0.48 11.32
CA GLY A 182 -12.84 -0.95 11.48
C GLY A 182 -11.76 -1.52 10.58
N ALA A 183 -10.75 -0.73 10.19
CA ALA A 183 -9.54 -1.28 9.57
C ALA A 183 -8.94 -2.39 10.44
N ASP A 184 -8.39 -3.43 9.81
CA ASP A 184 -7.53 -4.41 10.46
C ASP A 184 -6.03 -4.03 10.28
N ILE A 185 -5.71 -3.27 9.23
CA ILE A 185 -4.36 -2.77 8.90
C ILE A 185 -4.48 -1.33 8.39
N ILE A 186 -3.57 -0.46 8.79
CA ILE A 186 -3.47 0.91 8.27
C ILE A 186 -2.34 1.00 7.26
N LYS A 187 -2.61 1.56 6.08
CA LYS A 187 -1.60 1.90 5.07
C LYS A 187 -1.52 3.42 4.91
N ALA A 188 -0.55 4.05 5.55
CA ALA A 188 -0.47 5.51 5.61
C ALA A 188 0.80 6.04 4.92
N ASP A 189 0.72 7.23 4.34
CA ASP A 189 1.90 7.95 3.86
C ASP A 189 2.79 8.41 5.03
N PRO A 190 4.10 8.61 4.80
CA PRO A 190 4.96 9.32 5.74
C PRO A 190 4.52 10.78 5.86
N CYS A 191 4.62 11.34 7.07
CA CYS A 191 4.52 12.79 7.27
C CYS A 191 5.82 13.49 6.84
N ASP A 192 5.76 14.80 6.62
CA ASP A 192 6.91 15.61 6.18
C ASP A 192 8.11 15.49 7.14
N ASN A 193 7.83 15.49 8.46
CA ASN A 193 8.83 15.21 9.49
C ASN A 193 8.76 13.75 9.94
N VAL A 194 9.59 12.88 9.35
CA VAL A 194 9.62 11.45 9.66
C VAL A 194 9.82 11.16 11.16
N GLN A 195 10.48 12.03 11.92
CA GLN A 195 10.70 11.84 13.37
C GLN A 195 9.41 11.87 14.21
N GLU A 196 8.32 12.38 13.64
CA GLU A 196 7.01 12.45 14.31
C GLU A 196 6.11 11.26 13.97
N TYR A 197 6.57 10.32 13.15
CA TYR A 197 5.74 9.23 12.63
C TYR A 197 5.21 8.28 13.71
N HIS A 198 5.91 8.15 14.84
CA HIS A 198 5.43 7.45 16.03
C HIS A 198 4.04 7.90 16.49
N ARG A 199 3.65 9.17 16.25
CA ARG A 199 2.31 9.68 16.56
C ARG A 199 1.23 9.07 15.65
N VAL A 200 1.57 8.79 14.39
CA VAL A 200 0.68 8.08 13.45
C VAL A 200 0.48 6.63 13.88
N ILE A 201 1.54 6.00 14.41
CA ILE A 201 1.48 4.64 14.96
C ILE A 201 0.61 4.61 16.23
N GLU A 202 0.79 5.57 17.13
CA GLU A 202 -0.01 5.69 18.35
C GLU A 202 -1.50 5.87 18.04
N ILE A 203 -1.84 6.78 17.12
CA ILE A 203 -3.24 7.09 16.80
C ILE A 203 -3.96 5.96 16.05
N ALA A 204 -3.22 4.97 15.51
CA ALA A 204 -3.75 3.77 14.89
C ALA A 204 -4.25 2.70 15.90
N GLN A 205 -4.19 2.98 17.22
CA GLN A 205 -4.81 2.18 18.28
C GLN A 205 -4.37 0.70 18.31
N GLY A 206 -3.08 0.45 18.07
CA GLY A 206 -2.48 -0.88 18.10
C GLY A 206 -2.68 -1.71 16.83
N LEU A 207 -3.36 -1.16 15.81
CA LEU A 207 -3.39 -1.76 14.47
C LEU A 207 -1.98 -1.66 13.83
N PRO A 208 -1.55 -2.68 13.07
CA PRO A 208 -0.29 -2.58 12.32
C PRO A 208 -0.37 -1.47 11.29
N VAL A 209 0.62 -0.58 11.31
CA VAL A 209 0.80 0.49 10.32
C VAL A 209 1.87 0.07 9.32
N LEU A 210 1.50 -0.01 8.04
CA LEU A 210 2.41 -0.20 6.93
C LEU A 210 2.62 1.13 6.20
N VAL A 211 3.87 1.57 6.08
CA VAL A 211 4.17 2.90 5.54
C VAL A 211 4.28 2.87 4.02
N ARG A 212 3.65 3.81 3.33
CA ARG A 212 3.76 3.94 1.87
C ARG A 212 5.09 4.54 1.44
N GLY A 213 5.50 4.22 0.21
CA GLY A 213 6.78 4.69 -0.35
C GLY A 213 6.73 6.10 -0.94
N GLY A 214 5.54 6.64 -1.23
CA GLY A 214 5.37 7.96 -1.83
C GLY A 214 5.95 8.11 -3.24
N GLY A 215 6.57 9.26 -3.51
CA GLY A 215 7.33 9.56 -4.72
C GLY A 215 8.60 8.73 -4.87
N ARG A 216 9.17 8.68 -6.09
CA ARG A 216 10.49 8.09 -6.29
C ARG A 216 11.54 8.97 -5.62
N VAL A 217 12.43 8.36 -4.84
CA VAL A 217 13.58 9.03 -4.19
C VAL A 217 14.85 8.23 -4.45
N SER A 218 15.99 8.69 -3.91
CA SER A 218 17.26 7.96 -4.04
C SER A 218 17.28 6.68 -3.18
N ASP A 219 18.13 5.71 -3.55
CA ASP A 219 18.27 4.45 -2.82
C ASP A 219 18.68 4.69 -1.35
N GLN A 220 19.65 5.58 -1.12
CA GLN A 220 20.09 5.94 0.22
C GLN A 220 18.93 6.52 1.04
N GLU A 221 18.12 7.39 0.43
CA GLU A 221 17.01 8.05 1.09
C GLU A 221 15.90 7.07 1.44
N ILE A 222 15.49 6.20 0.51
CA ILE A 222 14.41 5.24 0.77
C ILE A 222 14.82 4.23 1.84
N LEU A 223 16.06 3.71 1.82
CA LEU A 223 16.56 2.79 2.83
C LEU A 223 16.68 3.45 4.21
N SER A 224 17.24 4.66 4.28
CA SER A 224 17.38 5.41 5.54
C SER A 224 16.02 5.76 6.14
N ARG A 225 15.08 6.20 5.31
CA ARG A 225 13.70 6.50 5.73
C ARG A 225 13.00 5.24 6.23
N THR A 226 13.12 4.12 5.52
CA THR A 226 12.54 2.83 5.94
C THR A 226 13.05 2.44 7.32
N LYS A 227 14.37 2.50 7.55
CA LYS A 227 14.97 2.16 8.84
C LYS A 227 14.40 3.03 9.97
N GLN A 228 14.35 4.36 9.79
CA GLN A 228 13.79 5.30 10.78
C GLN A 228 12.31 5.04 11.08
N LEU A 229 11.51 4.65 10.09
CA LEU A 229 10.10 4.34 10.27
C LEU A 229 9.89 3.03 11.04
N MET A 230 10.68 2.01 10.72
CA MET A 230 10.66 0.73 11.44
C MET A 230 11.08 0.90 12.91
N GLU A 231 12.11 1.70 13.18
CA GLU A 231 12.58 2.01 14.54
C GLU A 231 11.52 2.75 15.39
N GLN A 232 10.61 3.48 14.75
CA GLN A 232 9.48 4.14 15.43
C GLN A 232 8.30 3.20 15.70
N GLY A 233 8.36 1.94 15.24
CA GLY A 233 7.34 0.92 15.52
C GLY A 233 6.40 0.62 14.35
N ALA A 234 6.69 1.09 13.13
CA ALA A 234 5.96 0.64 11.95
C ALA A 234 6.08 -0.88 11.83
N ARG A 235 5.02 -1.54 11.36
CA ARG A 235 4.98 -3.00 11.20
C ARG A 235 5.27 -3.42 9.77
N GLY A 236 5.87 -2.52 8.98
CA GLY A 236 6.28 -2.78 7.61
C GLY A 236 5.98 -1.65 6.66
N ILE A 237 5.99 -1.97 5.37
CA ILE A 237 5.94 -1.00 4.28
C ILE A 237 5.10 -1.50 3.11
N VAL A 238 4.50 -0.56 2.39
CA VAL A 238 3.81 -0.81 1.11
C VAL A 238 4.42 0.06 0.01
N TYR A 239 5.43 -0.46 -0.70
CA TYR A 239 6.19 0.31 -1.68
C TYR A 239 5.88 -0.16 -3.09
N GLY A 240 5.71 0.79 -4.01
CA GLY A 240 5.44 0.52 -5.42
C GLY A 240 6.56 1.02 -6.30
N ARG A 241 6.44 2.28 -6.75
CA ARG A 241 7.36 2.92 -7.70
C ARG A 241 8.85 2.86 -7.30
N ASN A 242 9.18 3.03 -6.02
CA ASN A 242 10.57 2.94 -5.53
C ASN A 242 11.21 1.55 -5.75
N VAL A 243 10.39 0.50 -5.94
CA VAL A 243 10.86 -0.86 -6.20
C VAL A 243 10.78 -1.16 -7.69
N ILE A 244 9.58 -1.06 -8.29
CA ILE A 244 9.35 -1.56 -9.66
C ILE A 244 10.01 -0.70 -10.74
N GLN A 245 10.28 0.58 -10.45
CA GLN A 245 10.97 1.50 -11.36
C GLN A 245 12.47 1.61 -11.06
N HIS A 246 12.97 0.83 -10.11
CA HIS A 246 14.40 0.75 -9.82
C HIS A 246 15.12 -0.01 -10.95
N ASN A 247 16.39 0.28 -11.19
CA ASN A 247 17.18 -0.41 -12.21
C ASN A 247 17.44 -1.89 -11.85
N ASN A 248 17.35 -2.22 -10.56
CA ASN A 248 17.45 -3.56 -10.00
C ASN A 248 16.29 -3.80 -9.00
N PRO A 249 15.06 -4.09 -9.47
CA PRO A 249 13.89 -4.25 -8.58
C PRO A 249 14.05 -5.38 -7.57
N ALA A 250 14.67 -6.48 -7.98
CA ALA A 250 14.93 -7.62 -7.11
C ALA A 250 15.94 -7.30 -6.00
N GLY A 251 17.01 -6.57 -6.32
CA GLY A 251 17.99 -6.08 -5.35
C GLY A 251 17.36 -5.12 -4.34
N MET A 252 16.58 -4.15 -4.82
CA MET A 252 15.85 -3.21 -3.96
C MET A 252 14.85 -3.93 -3.04
N THR A 253 14.14 -4.94 -3.55
CA THR A 253 13.23 -5.75 -2.75
C THR A 253 13.98 -6.45 -1.61
N ARG A 254 15.11 -7.11 -1.90
CA ARG A 254 15.93 -7.78 -0.87
C ARG A 254 16.52 -6.81 0.15
N ALA A 255 16.99 -5.63 -0.30
CA ALA A 255 17.51 -4.59 0.58
C ALA A 255 16.46 -4.14 1.61
N LEU A 256 15.23 -3.90 1.15
CA LEU A 256 14.13 -3.52 2.01
C LEU A 256 13.67 -4.65 2.93
N MET A 257 13.62 -5.90 2.44
CA MET A 257 13.34 -7.07 3.28
C MET A 257 14.32 -7.19 4.45
N ALA A 258 15.62 -6.97 4.20
CA ALA A 258 16.64 -7.01 5.25
C ALA A 258 16.40 -5.95 6.34
N ILE A 259 15.99 -4.74 5.97
CA ILE A 259 15.64 -3.69 6.95
C ILE A 259 14.35 -4.06 7.71
N VAL A 260 13.32 -4.52 7.00
CA VAL A 260 11.99 -4.78 7.56
C VAL A 260 11.97 -6.00 8.49
N HIS A 261 12.72 -7.05 8.18
CA HIS A 261 12.66 -8.32 8.94
C HIS A 261 13.91 -8.63 9.76
N GLU A 262 15.07 -8.13 9.35
CA GLU A 262 16.37 -8.51 9.94
C GLU A 262 17.04 -7.34 10.68
N GLU A 263 16.35 -6.21 10.79
CA GLU A 263 16.84 -4.98 11.41
C GLU A 263 18.16 -4.46 10.81
N ALA A 264 18.49 -4.85 9.57
CA ALA A 264 19.75 -4.55 8.92
C ALA A 264 20.06 -3.04 8.89
N SER A 265 21.35 -2.72 8.91
CA SER A 265 21.80 -1.34 8.70
C SER A 265 21.56 -0.92 7.24
N VAL A 266 21.49 0.40 6.99
CA VAL A 266 21.36 0.92 5.62
C VAL A 266 22.55 0.50 4.75
N GLU A 267 23.76 0.44 5.34
CA GLU A 267 24.96 0.01 4.64
C GLU A 267 24.88 -1.46 4.22
N ASP A 268 24.47 -2.34 5.14
CA ASP A 268 24.33 -3.78 4.84
C ASP A 268 23.24 -4.02 3.79
N ALA A 269 22.08 -3.36 3.94
CA ALA A 269 20.98 -3.46 2.98
C ALA A 269 21.40 -3.00 1.57
N SER A 270 22.20 -1.95 1.47
CA SER A 270 22.67 -1.40 0.20
C SER A 270 23.54 -2.38 -0.60
N ARG A 271 24.15 -3.39 0.05
CA ARG A 271 24.94 -4.42 -0.66
C ARG A 271 24.10 -5.29 -1.60
N HIS A 272 22.77 -5.35 -1.42
CA HIS A 272 21.87 -6.04 -2.35
C HIS A 272 21.62 -5.27 -3.66
N LEU A 273 22.04 -4.00 -3.74
CA LEU A 273 21.88 -3.14 -4.93
C LEU A 273 23.06 -3.22 -5.90
N ALA A 274 24.19 -3.80 -5.44
CA ALA A 274 25.42 -3.99 -6.22
C ALA A 274 25.27 -5.04 -7.33
#